data_AF-W7YBA4-F1
#
_entry.id   AF-W7YBA4-F1
#
_cell.length_a   1.000
_cell.length_b   1.000
_cell.length_c   1.000
_cell.angle_alpha   90.00
_cell.angle_beta   90.00
_cell.angle_gamma   90.00
#
_symmetry.space_group_name_H-M   'P 1'
#
loop_
_entity.id
_entity.type
_entity.pdbx_description
1 polymer ?
#
loop_
_entity_poly.entity_id
_entity_poly.type
_entity_poly.pdbx_seq_one_letter_code
_entity_poly.pdbx_strand_id
1 'polypeptide(L)'
;MNTRYIIFISIVLIFTGCVSSEKQFEPTVESLKQYETPGWFRDAKFGIWNVWGLYSVPAVGEWYARNMYIMESEKKWQVQGPYHRKVWGHQSEIGYKDFIPMWKAEKFDANKLMEQYKSAGAKYYTSIATFHDNYDLFDSKYTRWNSVKTGPQMDMVKAFQDAAHEQGLRYGATTHLARSLNWWTVNKGSAEEPYDGIDSVYYDLYHPPYDLENPNHKYILPMIGQACGIGELKI
;
A
#
# COMPACT_ATOMS: atom_id res chain seq x y z
N MET A 1 -49.90 50.62 44.69
CA MET A 1 -49.00 50.60 43.52
C MET A 1 -48.00 49.49 43.75
N ASN A 2 -48.15 48.34 43.07
CA ASN A 2 -47.30 47.16 43.25
C ASN A 2 -46.23 47.12 42.15
N THR A 3 -44.96 47.30 42.53
CA THR A 3 -43.81 47.19 41.63
C THR A 3 -43.31 45.75 41.63
N ARG A 4 -43.45 45.04 40.51
CA ARG A 4 -42.88 43.70 40.29
C ARG A 4 -41.46 43.85 39.72
N TYR A 5 -40.48 43.25 40.39
CA TYR A 5 -39.12 43.10 39.87
C TYR A 5 -39.02 41.79 39.06
N ILE A 6 -38.60 41.87 37.80
CA ILE A 6 -38.30 40.72 36.94
C ILE A 6 -36.78 40.52 36.99
N ILE A 7 -36.32 39.39 37.53
CA ILE A 7 -34.90 39.00 37.58
C ILE A 7 -34.60 38.23 36.29
N PHE A 8 -33.76 38.81 35.42
CA PHE A 8 -33.18 38.11 34.28
C PHE A 8 -31.95 37.32 34.76
N ILE A 9 -32.04 35.99 34.77
CA ILE A 9 -30.89 35.10 35.00
C ILE A 9 -30.26 34.82 33.64
N SER A 10 -29.15 35.49 33.34
CA SER A 10 -28.31 35.18 32.18
C SER A 10 -27.48 33.93 32.49
N ILE A 11 -27.82 32.80 31.86
CA ILE A 11 -26.99 31.59 31.87
C ILE A 11 -25.80 31.84 30.93
N VAL A 12 -24.62 32.10 31.52
CA VAL A 12 -23.36 32.15 30.78
C VAL A 12 -22.88 30.70 30.61
N LEU A 13 -23.12 30.12 29.44
CA LEU A 13 -22.50 28.86 29.01
C LEU A 13 -21.03 29.13 28.70
N ILE A 14 -20.15 28.89 29.68
CA ILE A 14 -18.72 28.87 29.47
C ILE A 14 -18.38 27.59 28.71
N PHE A 15 -18.26 27.68 27.38
CA PHE A 15 -17.59 26.67 26.58
C PHE A 15 -16.09 26.74 26.87
N THR A 16 -15.62 26.02 27.90
CA THR A 16 -14.21 25.66 28.02
C THR A 16 -13.90 24.68 26.89
N GLY A 17 -13.52 25.22 25.74
CA GLY A 17 -12.93 24.44 24.67
C GLY A 17 -11.70 23.71 25.21
N CYS A 18 -11.76 22.38 25.25
CA CYS A 18 -10.60 21.56 25.55
C CYS A 18 -9.65 21.69 24.35
N VAL A 19 -8.72 22.65 24.41
CA VAL A 19 -7.60 22.71 23.47
C VAL A 19 -6.69 21.54 23.84
N SER A 20 -6.89 20.40 23.17
CA SER A 20 -5.89 19.35 23.16
C SER A 20 -4.68 19.90 22.40
N SER A 21 -3.59 20.18 23.12
CA SER A 21 -2.30 20.44 22.48
C SER A 21 -1.91 19.17 21.74
N GLU A 22 -1.98 19.17 20.41
CA GLU A 22 -1.39 18.11 19.61
C GLU A 22 0.10 17.99 19.98
N LYS A 23 0.55 16.78 20.28
CA LYS A 23 1.97 16.51 20.53
C LYS A 23 2.73 16.76 19.23
N GLN A 24 3.68 17.69 19.25
CA GLN A 24 4.55 17.95 18.10
C GLN A 24 5.66 16.88 18.04
N PHE A 25 5.91 16.34 16.85
CA PHE A 25 6.94 15.34 16.61
C PHE A 25 8.13 15.93 15.84
N GLU A 26 9.31 15.77 16.41
CA GLU A 26 10.59 15.90 15.71
C GLU A 26 11.03 14.56 15.10
N PRO A 27 11.83 14.54 14.02
CA PRO A 27 12.30 13.32 13.35
C PRO A 27 13.43 12.62 14.13
N THR A 28 13.22 12.37 15.43
CA THR A 28 14.14 11.69 16.33
C THR A 28 13.44 10.55 17.06
N VAL A 29 14.20 9.51 17.40
CA VAL A 29 13.66 8.35 18.15
C VAL A 29 13.13 8.81 19.52
N GLU A 30 13.82 9.74 20.16
CA GLU A 30 13.43 10.32 21.45
C GLU A 30 12.07 11.01 21.37
N SER A 31 11.83 11.79 20.31
CA SER A 31 10.53 12.42 20.06
C SER A 31 9.45 11.38 19.83
N LEU A 32 9.70 10.32 19.05
CA LEU A 32 8.69 9.29 18.75
C LEU A 32 8.24 8.50 19.99
N LYS A 33 9.05 8.42 21.05
CA LYS A 33 8.66 7.76 22.31
C LYS A 33 7.45 8.38 22.99
N GLN A 34 7.07 9.61 22.63
CA GLN A 34 5.87 10.27 23.16
C GLN A 34 4.57 9.81 22.50
N TYR A 35 4.64 9.05 21.39
CA TYR A 35 3.46 8.53 20.70
C TYR A 35 2.72 7.54 21.60
N GLU A 36 1.41 7.72 21.69
CA GLU A 36 0.51 6.80 22.37
C GLU A 36 -0.50 6.27 21.35
N THR A 37 -0.70 4.96 21.35
CA THR A 37 -1.71 4.33 20.49
C THR A 37 -3.09 4.95 20.77
N PRO A 38 -3.78 5.47 19.73
CA PRO A 38 -5.05 6.15 19.95
C PRO A 38 -6.10 5.19 20.50
N GLY A 39 -6.95 5.69 21.40
CA GLY A 39 -7.95 4.88 22.12
C GLY A 39 -8.85 4.06 21.18
N TRP A 40 -9.23 4.64 20.03
CA TRP A 40 -10.05 3.95 19.04
C TRP A 40 -9.43 2.64 18.54
N PHE A 41 -8.09 2.58 18.35
CA PHE A 41 -7.44 1.40 17.79
C PHE A 41 -7.42 0.27 18.82
N ARG A 42 -7.18 0.61 20.09
CA ARG A 42 -7.30 -0.33 21.19
C ARG A 42 -8.71 -0.91 21.25
N ASP A 43 -9.74 -0.11 20.99
CA ASP A 43 -11.14 -0.51 21.10
C ASP A 43 -11.67 -1.20 19.83
N ALA A 44 -11.00 -1.01 18.68
CA ALA A 44 -11.39 -1.56 17.39
C ALA A 44 -11.42 -3.10 17.37
N LYS A 45 -10.41 -3.74 17.97
CA LYS A 45 -10.17 -5.21 18.08
C LYS A 45 -10.02 -5.99 16.77
N PHE A 46 -10.74 -5.59 15.72
CA PHE A 46 -10.83 -6.31 14.46
C PHE A 46 -10.85 -5.33 13.28
N GLY A 47 -10.02 -5.64 12.30
CA GLY A 47 -10.00 -4.97 11.00
C GLY A 47 -9.65 -5.96 9.90
N ILE A 48 -9.90 -5.55 8.66
CA ILE A 48 -9.64 -6.37 7.48
C ILE A 48 -8.51 -5.74 6.68
N TRP A 49 -7.60 -6.60 6.22
CA TRP A 49 -6.53 -6.23 5.32
C TRP A 49 -6.69 -7.00 4.01
N ASN A 50 -6.59 -6.27 2.91
CA ASN A 50 -6.68 -6.82 1.57
C ASN A 50 -5.31 -6.72 0.88
N VAL A 51 -4.83 -7.86 0.36
CA VAL A 51 -3.62 -7.94 -0.48
C VAL A 51 -4.07 -8.18 -1.92
N TRP A 52 -4.40 -7.10 -2.61
CA TRP A 52 -4.85 -7.11 -4.00
C TRP A 52 -4.12 -6.02 -4.79
N GLY A 53 -3.62 -6.41 -5.96
CA GLY A 53 -2.80 -5.55 -6.81
C GLY A 53 -2.46 -6.26 -8.11
N LEU A 54 -1.44 -5.76 -8.80
CA LEU A 54 -0.95 -6.33 -10.06
C LEU A 54 -0.65 -7.83 -9.97
N TYR A 55 -0.03 -8.27 -8.87
CA TYR A 55 0.28 -9.67 -8.57
C TYR A 55 -0.96 -10.58 -8.50
N SER A 56 -2.17 -10.01 -8.45
CA SER A 56 -3.42 -10.78 -8.47
C SER A 56 -3.85 -11.20 -9.88
N VAL A 57 -3.32 -10.60 -10.96
CA VAL A 57 -3.66 -10.97 -12.36
C VAL A 57 -3.49 -12.47 -12.62
N PRO A 58 -2.36 -13.11 -12.23
CA PRO A 58 -2.14 -14.52 -12.54
C PRO A 58 -2.89 -15.49 -11.60
N ALA A 59 -3.48 -14.97 -10.52
CA ALA A 59 -4.26 -15.71 -9.52
C ALA A 59 -3.57 -16.92 -8.87
N VAL A 60 -2.24 -16.86 -8.71
CA VAL A 60 -1.42 -17.96 -8.13
C VAL A 60 -0.54 -17.52 -6.95
N GLY A 61 -1.00 -16.52 -6.19
CA GLY A 61 -0.37 -16.01 -4.97
C GLY A 61 0.32 -14.66 -5.14
N GLU A 62 0.41 -13.90 -4.06
CA GLU A 62 0.86 -12.50 -4.05
C GLU A 62 2.36 -12.32 -4.24
N TRP A 63 3.17 -13.36 -3.97
CA TRP A 63 4.60 -13.36 -4.26
C TRP A 63 4.93 -13.66 -5.74
N TYR A 64 3.94 -13.66 -6.63
CA TYR A 64 4.13 -13.99 -8.05
C TYR A 64 5.22 -13.17 -8.71
N ALA A 65 5.26 -11.86 -8.44
CA ALA A 65 6.28 -10.96 -8.98
C ALA A 65 7.70 -11.52 -8.82
N ARG A 66 8.02 -12.12 -7.68
CA ARG A 66 9.31 -12.79 -7.45
C ARG A 66 9.33 -14.19 -8.04
N ASN A 67 8.41 -15.06 -7.62
CA ASN A 67 8.64 -16.49 -7.85
C ASN A 67 8.28 -16.94 -9.27
N MET A 68 7.68 -16.07 -10.10
CA MET A 68 7.61 -16.34 -11.54
C MET A 68 9.00 -16.42 -12.20
N TYR A 69 10.04 -15.83 -11.60
CA TYR A 69 11.42 -15.91 -12.08
C TYR A 69 12.22 -17.07 -11.45
N ILE A 70 11.61 -17.85 -10.54
CA ILE A 70 12.26 -18.97 -9.85
C ILE A 70 11.77 -20.28 -10.48
N MET A 71 12.59 -20.88 -11.33
CA MET A 71 12.25 -22.15 -12.01
C MET A 71 12.37 -23.36 -11.09
N GLU A 72 13.36 -23.34 -10.20
CA GLU A 72 13.61 -24.40 -9.24
C GLU A 72 13.51 -23.84 -7.82
N SER A 73 12.67 -24.45 -7.01
CA SER A 73 12.51 -24.10 -5.60
C SER A 73 12.68 -25.33 -4.73
N GLU A 74 13.39 -25.18 -3.62
CA GLU A 74 13.45 -26.19 -2.56
C GLU A 74 12.06 -26.46 -1.96
N LYS A 75 11.14 -25.49 -2.09
CA LYS A 75 9.76 -25.61 -1.64
C LYS A 75 8.92 -26.17 -2.78
N LYS A 76 8.52 -27.43 -2.66
CA LYS A 76 7.66 -28.13 -3.65
C LYS A 76 6.36 -27.39 -4.01
N TRP A 77 5.85 -26.53 -3.11
CA TRP A 77 4.62 -25.76 -3.31
C TRP A 77 4.83 -24.48 -4.14
N GLN A 78 6.07 -24.03 -4.32
CA GLN A 78 6.40 -22.82 -5.08
C GLN A 78 6.45 -23.15 -6.58
N VAL A 79 5.29 -23.14 -7.21
CA VAL A 79 5.10 -23.57 -8.61
C VAL A 79 5.02 -22.41 -9.61
N GLN A 80 5.19 -21.16 -9.15
CA GLN A 80 4.88 -19.96 -9.95
C GLN A 80 5.77 -19.80 -11.19
N GLY A 81 7.07 -20.13 -11.11
CA GLY A 81 7.97 -20.08 -12.27
C GLY A 81 7.63 -21.11 -13.34
N PRO A 82 7.56 -22.41 -13.01
CA PRO A 82 7.09 -23.43 -13.95
C PRO A 82 5.69 -23.17 -14.50
N TYR A 83 4.78 -22.67 -13.67
CA TYR A 83 3.44 -22.24 -14.10
C TYR A 83 3.51 -21.10 -15.10
N HIS A 84 4.32 -20.06 -14.81
CA HIS A 84 4.50 -18.93 -15.70
C HIS A 84 5.01 -19.39 -17.07
N ARG A 85 6.07 -20.22 -17.07
CA ARG A 85 6.64 -20.76 -18.30
C ARG A 85 5.64 -21.55 -19.13
N LYS A 86 4.79 -22.34 -18.47
CA LYS A 86 3.77 -23.15 -19.14
C LYS A 86 2.62 -22.31 -19.74
N VAL A 87 2.21 -21.23 -19.06
CA VAL A 87 1.01 -20.46 -19.42
C VAL A 87 1.32 -19.28 -20.34
N TRP A 88 2.45 -18.60 -20.10
CA TRP A 88 2.78 -17.33 -20.74
C TRP A 88 4.00 -17.40 -21.65
N GLY A 89 4.91 -18.36 -21.42
CA GLY A 89 6.18 -18.48 -22.15
C GLY A 89 7.38 -18.06 -21.29
N HIS A 90 8.53 -17.85 -21.94
CA HIS A 90 9.73 -17.47 -21.21
C HIS A 90 9.57 -16.07 -20.59
N GLN A 91 10.10 -15.88 -19.38
CA GLN A 91 9.97 -14.64 -18.59
C GLN A 91 10.72 -13.43 -19.19
N SER A 92 11.54 -13.68 -20.22
CA SER A 92 12.19 -12.67 -21.07
C SER A 92 11.20 -12.07 -22.09
N GLU A 93 10.24 -12.89 -22.56
CA GLU A 93 9.23 -12.52 -23.55
C GLU A 93 8.01 -11.91 -22.86
N ILE A 94 7.49 -12.60 -21.84
CA ILE A 94 6.39 -12.13 -21.00
C ILE A 94 6.91 -12.01 -19.56
N GLY A 95 7.28 -10.80 -19.17
CA GLY A 95 7.72 -10.52 -17.81
C GLY A 95 6.60 -9.95 -16.95
N TYR A 96 6.92 -9.62 -15.70
CA TYR A 96 5.91 -9.13 -14.75
C TYR A 96 5.25 -7.80 -15.20
N LYS A 97 6.03 -6.91 -15.84
CA LYS A 97 5.55 -5.64 -16.42
C LYS A 97 4.41 -5.85 -17.44
N ASP A 98 4.37 -7.01 -18.10
CA ASP A 98 3.40 -7.28 -19.16
C ASP A 98 2.02 -7.62 -18.58
N PHE A 99 1.92 -7.89 -17.28
CA PHE A 99 0.62 -8.00 -16.58
C PHE A 99 -0.01 -6.65 -16.28
N ILE A 100 0.73 -5.54 -16.33
CA ILE A 100 0.22 -4.19 -16.02
C ILE A 100 -1.01 -3.86 -16.85
N PRO A 101 -1.01 -3.95 -18.19
CA PRO A 101 -2.20 -3.68 -19.00
C PRO A 101 -3.34 -4.69 -18.79
N MET A 102 -3.08 -5.83 -18.15
CA MET A 102 -4.10 -6.84 -17.86
C MET A 102 -4.83 -6.56 -16.53
N TRP A 103 -4.21 -5.83 -15.61
CA TRP A 103 -4.85 -5.47 -14.35
C TRP A 103 -5.79 -4.28 -14.52
N LYS A 104 -7.06 -4.57 -14.85
CA LYS A 104 -8.06 -3.55 -15.20
C LYS A 104 -9.07 -3.22 -14.11
N ALA A 105 -9.17 -4.06 -13.07
CA ALA A 105 -10.14 -3.88 -11.99
C ALA A 105 -11.61 -3.71 -12.46
N GLU A 106 -12.01 -4.37 -13.56
CA GLU A 106 -13.29 -4.10 -14.27
C GLU A 106 -14.56 -4.29 -13.44
N LYS A 107 -14.50 -5.08 -12.37
CA LYS A 107 -15.62 -5.36 -11.45
C LYS A 107 -15.38 -4.83 -10.04
N PHE A 108 -14.42 -3.93 -9.89
CA PHE A 108 -14.09 -3.35 -8.60
C PHE A 108 -15.19 -2.43 -8.09
N ASP A 109 -15.57 -2.64 -6.84
CA ASP A 109 -16.55 -1.82 -6.12
C ASP A 109 -16.11 -1.72 -4.66
N ALA A 110 -15.44 -0.62 -4.33
CA ALA A 110 -14.92 -0.38 -2.99
C ALA A 110 -16.06 -0.29 -1.95
N ASN A 111 -17.18 0.31 -2.32
CA ASN A 111 -18.32 0.50 -1.41
C ASN A 111 -18.97 -0.82 -1.02
N LYS A 112 -19.17 -1.72 -2.00
CA LYS A 112 -19.67 -3.07 -1.74
C LYS A 112 -18.72 -3.87 -0.84
N LEU A 113 -17.42 -3.76 -1.06
CA LEU A 113 -16.42 -4.43 -0.20
C LEU A 113 -16.45 -3.88 1.23
N MET A 114 -16.50 -2.56 1.40
CA MET A 114 -16.52 -1.93 2.72
C MET A 114 -17.82 -2.23 3.48
N GLU A 115 -18.97 -2.27 2.80
CA GLU A 115 -20.24 -2.72 3.37
C GLU A 115 -20.12 -4.15 3.90
N GLN A 116 -19.57 -5.06 3.10
CA GLN A 116 -19.34 -6.44 3.51
C GLN A 116 -18.39 -6.52 4.71
N TYR A 117 -17.28 -5.79 4.69
CA TYR A 117 -16.30 -5.80 5.78
C TYR A 117 -16.86 -5.23 7.09
N LYS A 118 -17.64 -4.16 7.00
CA LYS A 118 -18.38 -3.61 8.13
C LYS A 118 -19.40 -4.62 8.67
N SER A 119 -20.14 -5.30 7.80
CA SER A 119 -21.11 -6.33 8.20
C SER A 119 -20.45 -7.52 8.91
N ALA A 120 -19.21 -7.85 8.54
CA ALA A 120 -18.38 -8.84 9.21
C ALA A 120 -17.82 -8.36 10.57
N GLY A 121 -18.07 -7.09 10.93
CA GLY A 121 -17.70 -6.51 12.22
C GLY A 121 -16.42 -5.69 12.23
N ALA A 122 -15.78 -5.48 11.06
CA ALA A 122 -14.55 -4.70 10.98
C ALA A 122 -14.77 -3.27 11.49
N LYS A 123 -13.77 -2.74 12.20
CA LYS A 123 -13.74 -1.34 12.69
C LYS A 123 -12.74 -0.49 11.93
N TYR A 124 -11.80 -1.14 11.25
CA TYR A 124 -10.87 -0.50 10.34
C TYR A 124 -10.60 -1.40 9.13
N TYR A 125 -10.18 -0.78 8.04
CA TYR A 125 -9.73 -1.43 6.83
C TYR A 125 -8.33 -0.95 6.48
N THR A 126 -7.48 -1.87 6.01
CA THR A 126 -6.20 -1.53 5.42
C THR A 126 -6.08 -2.05 4.00
N SER A 127 -5.56 -1.22 3.11
CA SER A 127 -5.19 -1.60 1.74
C SER A 127 -3.67 -1.71 1.60
N ILE A 128 -3.19 -2.39 0.55
CA ILE A 128 -1.82 -2.24 0.09
C ILE A 128 -1.70 -0.91 -0.67
N ALA A 129 -0.73 -0.07 -0.30
CA ALA A 129 -0.30 1.07 -1.12
C ALA A 129 0.79 0.66 -2.11
N THR A 130 1.77 -0.13 -1.65
CA THR A 130 2.86 -0.66 -2.49
C THR A 130 3.27 -2.02 -1.94
N PHE A 131 3.35 -3.04 -2.80
CA PHE A 131 3.85 -4.35 -2.40
C PHE A 131 5.36 -4.49 -2.63
N HIS A 132 5.91 -5.72 -2.56
CA HIS A 132 7.31 -5.97 -2.88
C HIS A 132 7.62 -5.81 -4.38
N ASP A 133 6.61 -5.67 -5.23
CA ASP A 133 6.69 -5.57 -6.68
C ASP A 133 6.86 -4.13 -7.20
N ASN A 134 7.07 -3.16 -6.30
CA ASN A 134 7.36 -1.77 -6.64
C ASN A 134 6.33 -1.10 -7.59
N TYR A 135 5.09 -1.58 -7.55
CA TYR A 135 3.98 -1.00 -8.29
C TYR A 135 3.03 -0.29 -7.33
N ASP A 136 2.92 1.03 -7.45
CA ASP A 136 2.14 1.86 -6.51
C ASP A 136 0.65 1.83 -6.85
N LEU A 137 -0.20 1.65 -5.84
CA LEU A 137 -1.67 1.59 -6.00
C LEU A 137 -2.36 2.95 -5.79
N PHE A 138 -1.59 4.04 -5.89
CA PHE A 138 -2.00 5.43 -5.73
C PHE A 138 -1.32 6.33 -6.78
N ASP A 139 -1.73 7.60 -6.92
CA ASP A 139 -1.05 8.54 -7.83
C ASP A 139 0.35 8.96 -7.35
N SER A 140 1.32 8.07 -7.55
CA SER A 140 2.69 8.29 -7.13
C SER A 140 3.43 9.31 -8.00
N LYS A 141 4.14 10.24 -7.35
CA LYS A 141 5.08 11.16 -8.01
C LYS A 141 6.49 10.58 -8.19
N TYR A 142 6.78 9.44 -7.57
CA TYR A 142 8.12 8.85 -7.54
C TYR A 142 8.35 7.81 -8.63
N THR A 143 7.28 7.17 -9.10
CA THR A 143 7.33 6.20 -10.21
C THR A 143 6.20 6.45 -11.20
N ARG A 144 6.46 6.12 -12.47
CA ARG A 144 5.41 6.04 -13.50
C ARG A 144 4.58 4.76 -13.39
N TRP A 145 5.10 3.75 -12.68
CA TRP A 145 4.47 2.46 -12.47
C TRP A 145 3.49 2.53 -11.33
N ASN A 146 2.31 3.06 -11.64
CA ASN A 146 1.24 3.15 -10.67
C ASN A 146 -0.13 2.92 -11.29
N SER A 147 -1.12 2.63 -10.44
CA SER A 147 -2.48 2.26 -10.84
C SER A 147 -3.27 3.39 -11.51
N VAL A 148 -2.83 4.65 -11.38
CA VAL A 148 -3.48 5.81 -12.00
C VAL A 148 -2.98 6.02 -13.43
N LYS A 149 -1.67 5.91 -13.63
CA LYS A 149 -1.02 6.13 -14.94
C LYS A 149 -1.05 4.90 -15.83
N THR A 150 -1.12 3.71 -15.23
CA THR A 150 -1.09 2.42 -15.92
C THR A 150 -2.11 1.45 -15.30
N GLY A 151 -2.35 0.30 -15.95
CA GLY A 151 -3.30 -0.70 -15.47
C GLY A 151 -4.74 -0.18 -15.39
N PRO A 152 -5.35 -0.12 -14.19
CA PRO A 152 -6.78 0.16 -14.04
C PRO A 152 -7.14 1.65 -14.19
N GLN A 153 -6.15 2.54 -14.30
CA GLN A 153 -6.33 3.99 -14.41
C GLN A 153 -7.17 4.59 -13.28
N MET A 154 -6.94 4.12 -12.06
CA MET A 154 -7.69 4.47 -10.87
C MET A 154 -6.76 4.51 -9.66
N ASP A 155 -6.96 5.49 -8.78
CA ASP A 155 -6.28 5.55 -7.49
C ASP A 155 -6.99 4.58 -6.54
N MET A 156 -6.41 3.38 -6.37
CA MET A 156 -7.03 2.31 -5.59
C MET A 156 -7.01 2.60 -4.11
N VAL A 157 -5.91 3.17 -3.61
CA VAL A 157 -5.76 3.59 -2.22
C VAL A 157 -6.83 4.63 -1.89
N LYS A 158 -7.02 5.65 -2.74
CA LYS A 158 -8.06 6.66 -2.53
C LYS A 158 -9.47 6.07 -2.63
N ALA A 159 -9.74 5.22 -3.61
CA ALA A 159 -11.05 4.59 -3.76
C ALA A 159 -11.43 3.77 -2.52
N PHE A 160 -10.49 3.02 -1.96
CA PHE A 160 -10.70 2.30 -0.71
C PHE A 160 -10.84 3.21 0.51
N GLN A 161 -10.02 4.25 0.60
CA GLN A 161 -10.09 5.22 1.70
C GLN A 161 -11.45 5.91 1.75
N ASP A 162 -11.89 6.45 0.61
CA ASP A 162 -13.17 7.17 0.51
C ASP A 162 -14.33 6.24 0.90
N ALA A 163 -14.37 5.02 0.36
CA ALA A 163 -15.40 4.02 0.71
C ALA A 163 -15.35 3.60 2.19
N ALA A 164 -14.16 3.46 2.77
CA ALA A 164 -14.01 3.11 4.18
C ALA A 164 -14.58 4.22 5.07
N HIS A 165 -14.25 5.47 4.76
CA HIS A 165 -14.75 6.64 5.47
C HIS A 165 -16.27 6.81 5.32
N GLU A 166 -16.82 6.63 4.11
CA GLU A 166 -18.26 6.64 3.86
C GLU A 166 -19.00 5.61 4.71
N GLN A 167 -18.40 4.44 4.93
CA GLN A 167 -18.97 3.37 5.75
C GLN A 167 -18.71 3.56 7.26
N GLY A 168 -17.95 4.58 7.67
CA GLY A 168 -17.59 4.85 9.06
C GLY A 168 -16.50 3.92 9.60
N LEU A 169 -15.71 3.30 8.73
CA LEU A 169 -14.52 2.53 9.08
C LEU A 169 -13.31 3.46 9.17
N ARG A 170 -12.39 3.15 10.08
CA ARG A 170 -11.05 3.77 10.06
C ARG A 170 -10.24 3.19 8.89
N TYR A 171 -9.39 3.98 8.28
CA TYR A 171 -8.57 3.56 7.15
C TYR A 171 -7.07 3.57 7.50
N GLY A 172 -6.32 2.65 6.90
CA GLY A 172 -4.87 2.69 6.85
C GLY A 172 -4.34 2.12 5.55
N ALA A 173 -3.07 2.39 5.25
CA ALA A 173 -2.39 1.82 4.10
C ALA A 173 -1.10 1.13 4.56
N THR A 174 -0.80 -0.02 3.96
CA THR A 174 0.41 -0.79 4.24
C THR A 174 1.38 -0.70 3.07
N THR A 175 2.67 -0.61 3.36
CA THR A 175 3.75 -0.70 2.38
C THR A 175 4.69 -1.85 2.71
N HIS A 176 5.09 -2.57 1.67
CA HIS A 176 6.03 -3.69 1.74
C HIS A 176 7.33 -3.35 0.99
N LEU A 177 7.50 -2.10 0.57
CA LEU A 177 8.56 -1.68 -0.33
C LEU A 177 9.96 -1.87 0.25
N ALA A 178 10.12 -1.85 1.58
CA ALA A 178 11.41 -1.93 2.27
C ALA A 178 12.28 -3.15 1.88
N ARG A 179 11.66 -4.27 1.46
CA ARG A 179 12.40 -5.46 0.98
C ARG A 179 12.46 -5.58 -0.55
N SER A 180 11.85 -4.69 -1.32
CA SER A 180 11.73 -4.86 -2.76
C SER A 180 13.09 -4.99 -3.46
N LEU A 181 14.08 -4.17 -3.07
CA LEU A 181 15.44 -4.19 -3.65
C LEU A 181 16.13 -5.55 -3.58
N ASN A 182 16.10 -6.23 -2.42
CA ASN A 182 16.76 -7.54 -2.26
C ASN A 182 15.83 -8.71 -2.60
N TRP A 183 14.52 -8.56 -2.34
CA TRP A 183 13.52 -9.58 -2.58
C TRP A 183 13.22 -9.76 -4.06
N TRP A 184 13.51 -8.78 -4.92
CA TRP A 184 13.16 -8.91 -6.34
C TRP A 184 14.35 -9.16 -7.28
N THR A 185 15.58 -9.26 -6.78
CA THR A 185 16.79 -9.47 -7.61
C THR A 185 16.75 -10.68 -8.53
N VAL A 186 15.92 -11.69 -8.23
CA VAL A 186 15.73 -12.87 -9.08
C VAL A 186 15.16 -12.53 -10.47
N ASN A 187 14.57 -11.34 -10.65
CA ASN A 187 14.06 -10.89 -11.95
C ASN A 187 15.16 -10.56 -12.98
N LYS A 188 16.45 -10.69 -12.62
CA LYS A 188 17.59 -10.39 -13.49
C LYS A 188 18.13 -11.58 -14.27
N GLY A 189 18.04 -12.81 -13.73
CA GLY A 189 18.89 -13.90 -14.19
C GLY A 189 18.20 -15.24 -14.37
N SER A 190 18.48 -15.88 -15.49
CA SER A 190 18.34 -17.31 -15.75
C SER A 190 19.64 -17.85 -16.35
N ALA A 191 19.87 -19.16 -16.26
CA ALA A 191 21.04 -19.82 -16.84
C ALA A 191 20.95 -19.96 -18.38
N GLU A 192 19.76 -19.84 -18.94
CA GLU A 192 19.48 -19.96 -20.38
C GLU A 192 19.62 -18.61 -21.08
N GLU A 193 18.73 -17.67 -20.72
CA GLU A 193 18.71 -16.29 -21.22
C GLU A 193 18.31 -15.32 -20.09
N PRO A 194 18.81 -14.07 -20.10
CA PRO A 194 18.42 -13.08 -19.10
C PRO A 194 16.92 -12.80 -19.11
N TYR A 195 16.36 -12.56 -17.94
CA TYR A 195 14.98 -12.13 -17.80
C TYR A 195 14.82 -10.62 -18.07
N ASP A 196 13.57 -10.18 -18.25
CA ASP A 196 13.26 -8.80 -18.61
C ASP A 196 13.66 -7.75 -17.56
N GLY A 197 13.88 -8.16 -16.31
CA GLY A 197 14.34 -7.26 -15.25
C GLY A 197 15.74 -6.71 -15.47
N ILE A 198 16.56 -7.26 -16.39
CA ILE A 198 17.89 -6.74 -16.72
C ILE A 198 17.83 -5.50 -17.64
N ASP A 199 16.69 -5.26 -18.29
CA ASP A 199 16.55 -4.13 -19.19
C ASP A 199 16.44 -2.81 -18.39
N SER A 200 17.43 -1.95 -18.61
CA SER A 200 17.55 -0.65 -17.95
C SER A 200 16.37 0.29 -18.16
N VAL A 201 15.58 0.09 -19.23
CA VAL A 201 14.36 0.87 -19.50
C VAL A 201 13.30 0.65 -18.42
N TYR A 202 13.35 -0.49 -17.71
CA TYR A 202 12.39 -0.88 -16.68
C TYR A 202 12.97 -0.87 -15.27
N TYR A 203 14.17 -0.31 -15.03
CA TYR A 203 14.77 -0.26 -13.69
C TYR A 203 13.98 0.57 -12.68
N ASP A 204 13.15 1.51 -13.14
CA ASP A 204 12.20 2.23 -12.30
C ASP A 204 11.04 1.34 -11.78
N LEU A 205 10.82 0.17 -12.39
CA LEU A 205 9.97 -0.91 -11.86
C LEU A 205 10.82 -1.97 -11.14
N TYR A 206 11.73 -2.63 -11.86
CA TYR A 206 12.42 -3.84 -11.41
C TYR A 206 13.59 -3.64 -10.47
N HIS A 207 13.90 -2.38 -10.15
CA HIS A 207 15.15 -1.93 -9.57
C HIS A 207 16.36 -2.20 -10.47
N PRO A 208 17.40 -1.36 -10.42
CA PRO A 208 18.68 -1.69 -11.03
C PRO A 208 19.34 -2.87 -10.29
N PRO A 209 20.34 -3.53 -10.90
CA PRO A 209 21.20 -4.48 -10.21
C PRO A 209 21.68 -3.89 -8.89
N TYR A 210 21.41 -4.61 -7.80
CA TYR A 210 21.66 -4.15 -6.45
C TYR A 210 22.79 -4.98 -5.84
N ASP A 211 23.85 -4.30 -5.41
CA ASP A 211 24.88 -4.91 -4.59
C ASP A 211 24.37 -5.02 -3.15
N LEU A 212 24.16 -6.25 -2.70
CA LEU A 212 23.65 -6.55 -1.35
C LEU A 212 24.58 -6.06 -0.24
N GLU A 213 25.84 -5.77 -0.55
CA GLU A 213 26.84 -5.28 0.41
C GLU A 213 26.90 -3.75 0.51
N ASN A 214 26.20 -3.01 -0.37
CA ASN A 214 26.26 -1.55 -0.40
C ASN A 214 24.97 -0.90 0.15
N PRO A 215 24.95 -0.49 1.44
CA PRO A 215 23.79 0.16 2.06
C PRO A 215 23.56 1.61 1.60
N ASN A 216 24.46 2.19 0.80
CA ASN A 216 24.39 3.58 0.31
C ASN A 216 24.01 3.67 -1.17
N HIS A 217 23.40 2.63 -1.72
CA HIS A 217 23.00 2.62 -3.12
C HIS A 217 22.04 3.79 -3.43
N LYS A 218 22.29 4.52 -4.53
CA LYS A 218 21.62 5.79 -4.86
C LYS A 218 20.09 5.74 -4.99
N TYR A 219 19.50 4.54 -5.09
CA TYR A 219 18.05 4.34 -5.18
C TYR A 219 17.38 4.04 -3.83
N ILE A 220 18.14 3.83 -2.75
CA ILE A 220 17.60 3.56 -1.42
C ILE A 220 16.83 4.77 -0.89
N LEU A 221 17.39 5.99 -1.00
CA LEU A 221 16.72 7.21 -0.54
C LEU A 221 15.43 7.51 -1.33
N PRO A 222 15.40 7.44 -2.68
CA PRO A 222 14.15 7.50 -3.44
C PRO A 222 13.11 6.45 -3.03
N MET A 223 13.54 5.20 -2.78
CA MET A 223 12.64 4.12 -2.35
C MET A 223 12.07 4.39 -0.94
N ILE A 224 12.89 4.89 -0.02
CA ILE A 224 12.42 5.36 1.29
C ILE A 224 11.44 6.51 1.09
N GLY A 225 11.73 7.47 0.20
CA GLY A 225 10.82 8.55 -0.15
C GLY A 225 9.48 8.07 -0.72
N GLN A 226 9.47 7.04 -1.56
CA GLN A 226 8.26 6.40 -2.08
C GLN A 226 7.47 5.70 -0.96
N ALA A 227 8.15 4.92 -0.09
CA ALA A 227 7.52 4.25 1.04
C ALA A 227 6.93 5.25 2.06
N CYS A 228 7.66 6.33 2.35
CA CYS A 228 7.24 7.39 3.26
C CYS A 228 6.28 8.38 2.62
N GLY A 229 6.23 8.46 1.29
CA GLY A 229 5.35 9.32 0.49
C GLY A 229 3.86 9.04 0.69
N ILE A 230 3.52 7.92 1.36
CA ILE A 230 2.20 7.66 1.92
C ILE A 230 1.75 8.81 2.86
N GLY A 231 2.67 9.52 3.52
CA GLY A 231 2.33 10.68 4.35
C GLY A 231 1.83 11.91 3.59
N GLU A 232 2.00 11.97 2.26
CA GLU A 232 1.39 12.99 1.39
C GLU A 232 -0.01 12.61 0.94
N LEU A 233 -0.40 11.34 1.10
CA LEU A 233 -1.81 10.96 1.03
C LEU A 233 -2.51 11.64 2.20
N LYS A 234 -3.55 12.40 1.90
CA LYS A 234 -4.39 13.00 2.95
C LYS A 234 -5.19 11.88 3.62
N ILE A 235 -4.58 11.17 4.57
CA ILE A 235 -5.20 10.07 5.35
C ILE A 235 -6.21 10.64 6.34
#